data_AF-A0A7X6VPW9-F1
#
_entry.id   AF-A0A7X6VPW9-F1
#
_cell.length_a   1.000
_cell.length_b   1.000
_cell.length_c   1.000
_cell.angle_alpha   90.00
_cell.angle_beta   90.00
_cell.angle_gamma   90.00
#
_symmetry.space_group_name_H-M   'P 1'
#
loop_
_entity.id
_entity.type
_entity.pdbx_description
1 polymer ?
#
loop_
_entity_poly.entity_id
_entity_poly.type
_entity_poly.pdbx_seq_one_letter_code
_entity_poly.pdbx_strand_id
1 'polypeptide(L)'
;MKKLFKLIFGLIAGVIILAIVIVVATFVLLRDNTQAPTDEFHANQNIVLVDELANSFDDYFSGQTTSINASITQGNFNGIIYKKILEKNPNYLQGTDTASNDYKYISHQNEFGIRGIWVEFADKQIIITLGIDSLLGFRFPSAARLYLGLDLEAAPENEIVVSIEKIKLGKIGISKGGLFTRLLKKSGVDVSNEINEFLKDSNGESFGYFNQDELEISIYKDKLLGMLSDDSSALNVFKALFDLSEKNELLSLSLKKTGLEIDLDLNKMKDNDSLYQVPEAERITTEEQLNQMLANKSLDLVLSAHAKQADNFYIQLTENEVNKIIDYYMKDQVMGAKTIELGSKMLVMETLTPVMVVLNNKLFFAIKLKMYFEDTPGEAFETILKMEATPTVNNN
;
A
#
# COMPACT_ATOMS: atom_id res chain seq x y z
N MET A 1 -3.19 -7.26 -8.79
CA MET A 1 -3.51 -6.34 -9.92
C MET A 1 -4.97 -5.90 -10.00
N LYS A 2 -5.95 -6.78 -10.26
CA LYS A 2 -7.37 -6.38 -10.46
C LYS A 2 -7.96 -5.49 -9.35
N LYS A 3 -7.52 -5.67 -8.10
CA LYS A 3 -8.03 -4.93 -6.94
C LYS A 3 -7.35 -3.57 -6.71
N LEU A 4 -6.02 -3.45 -6.90
CA LEU A 4 -5.34 -2.14 -6.92
C LEU A 4 -5.89 -1.24 -8.04
N PHE A 5 -6.18 -1.82 -9.21
CA PHE A 5 -6.90 -1.11 -10.27
C PHE A 5 -8.28 -0.65 -9.80
N LYS A 6 -9.07 -1.48 -9.10
CA LYS A 6 -10.37 -1.07 -8.53
C LYS A 6 -10.25 0.12 -7.58
N LEU A 7 -9.19 0.21 -6.77
CA LEU A 7 -8.95 1.35 -5.88
C LEU A 7 -8.72 2.65 -6.65
N ILE A 8 -7.78 2.62 -7.61
CA ILE A 8 -7.49 3.76 -8.48
C ILE A 8 -8.75 4.17 -9.25
N PHE A 9 -9.52 3.20 -9.75
CA PHE A 9 -10.80 3.46 -10.42
C PHE A 9 -11.89 3.96 -9.48
N GLY A 10 -11.94 3.52 -8.22
CA GLY A 10 -12.86 4.03 -7.22
C GLY A 10 -12.62 5.51 -6.92
N LEU A 11 -11.35 5.89 -6.75
CA LEU A 11 -10.92 7.28 -6.64
C LEU A 11 -11.33 8.09 -7.88
N ILE A 12 -11.01 7.61 -9.08
CA ILE A 12 -11.35 8.31 -10.33
C ILE A 12 -12.88 8.42 -10.51
N ALA A 13 -13.63 7.36 -10.28
CA ALA A 13 -15.08 7.33 -10.44
C ALA A 13 -15.79 8.27 -9.44
N GLY A 14 -15.38 8.23 -8.17
CA GLY A 14 -15.91 9.14 -7.15
C GLY A 14 -15.67 10.60 -7.53
N VAL A 15 -14.49 10.90 -8.09
CA VAL A 15 -14.14 12.24 -8.58
C VAL A 15 -14.96 12.65 -9.80
N ILE A 16 -15.21 11.73 -10.74
CA ILE A 16 -16.06 11.99 -11.91
C ILE A 16 -17.48 12.36 -11.47
N ILE A 17 -18.05 11.62 -10.53
CA ILE A 17 -19.40 11.87 -10.01
C ILE A 17 -19.47 13.22 -9.33
N LEU A 18 -18.50 13.51 -8.46
CA LEU A 18 -18.37 14.80 -7.80
C LEU A 18 -18.34 15.94 -8.84
N ALA A 19 -17.50 15.79 -9.87
CA ALA A 19 -17.34 16.80 -10.92
C ALA A 19 -18.60 16.96 -11.79
N ILE A 20 -19.32 15.89 -12.11
CA ILE A 20 -20.60 15.93 -12.83
C ILE A 20 -21.64 16.70 -12.01
N VAL A 21 -21.78 16.38 -10.72
CA VAL A 21 -22.76 17.02 -9.84
C VAL A 21 -22.53 18.52 -9.74
N ILE A 22 -21.26 18.93 -9.62
CA ILE A 22 -20.91 20.35 -9.55
C ILE A 22 -21.22 21.05 -10.88
N VAL A 23 -20.94 20.42 -12.02
CA VAL A 23 -21.19 21.03 -13.32
C VAL A 23 -22.69 21.19 -13.57
N VAL A 24 -23.50 20.16 -13.28
CA VAL A 24 -24.97 20.22 -13.34
C VAL A 24 -25.49 21.35 -12.45
N ALA A 25 -24.94 21.53 -11.25
CA ALA A 25 -25.34 22.58 -10.32
C ALA A 25 -24.96 24.01 -10.76
N THR A 26 -23.99 24.19 -11.67
CA THR A 26 -23.39 25.51 -11.96
C THR A 26 -23.49 25.94 -13.42
N PHE A 27 -24.35 25.29 -14.21
CA PHE A 27 -24.46 25.57 -15.64
C PHE A 27 -24.92 27.03 -15.87
N VAL A 28 -23.95 27.90 -16.23
CA VAL A 28 -24.00 29.17 -16.99
C VAL A 28 -22.64 29.92 -16.92
N LEU A 29 -21.69 29.60 -16.02
CA LEU A 29 -20.48 30.44 -15.78
C LEU A 29 -19.09 29.84 -16.10
N LEU A 30 -18.99 28.77 -16.90
CA LEU A 30 -17.85 27.81 -16.82
C LEU A 30 -16.80 27.82 -17.95
N ARG A 31 -16.76 28.83 -18.84
CA ARG A 31 -15.92 28.77 -20.05
C ARG A 31 -14.43 28.54 -19.74
N ASP A 32 -13.90 27.44 -20.26
CA ASP A 32 -12.49 27.02 -20.17
C ASP A 32 -12.15 26.09 -21.35
N ASN A 33 -11.13 26.45 -22.13
CA ASN A 33 -10.75 25.78 -23.37
C ASN A 33 -9.76 24.62 -23.18
N THR A 34 -9.48 24.21 -21.94
CA THR A 34 -8.45 23.19 -21.67
C THR A 34 -8.78 21.86 -22.36
N GLN A 35 -7.81 21.31 -23.09
CA GLN A 35 -7.95 20.06 -23.84
C GLN A 35 -7.39 18.88 -23.03
N ALA A 36 -7.88 17.68 -23.33
CA ALA A 36 -7.32 16.48 -22.76
C ALA A 36 -5.88 16.26 -23.29
N PRO A 37 -4.94 15.76 -22.45
CA PRO A 37 -3.55 15.52 -22.84
C PRO A 37 -3.45 14.26 -23.69
N THR A 38 -3.69 14.40 -24.99
CA THR A 38 -3.70 13.27 -25.94
C THR A 38 -2.38 12.50 -25.96
N ASP A 39 -1.25 13.21 -25.87
CA ASP A 39 0.07 12.60 -25.90
C ASP A 39 0.29 11.67 -24.69
N GLU A 40 -0.23 12.05 -23.52
CA GLU A 40 -0.13 11.25 -22.29
C GLU A 40 -1.07 10.05 -22.28
N PHE A 41 -2.25 10.15 -22.91
CA PHE A 41 -3.15 9.01 -23.08
C PHE A 41 -2.55 7.88 -23.93
N HIS A 42 -1.63 8.22 -24.82
CA HIS A 42 -0.94 7.26 -25.69
C HIS A 42 0.44 6.85 -25.17
N ALA A 43 1.00 7.57 -24.19
CA ALA A 43 2.37 7.36 -23.73
C ALA A 43 2.58 6.00 -23.06
N ASN A 44 1.67 5.54 -22.19
CA ASN A 44 1.82 4.26 -21.49
C ASN A 44 0.47 3.68 -21.00
N GLN A 45 -0.13 2.77 -21.77
CA GLN A 45 -1.43 2.16 -21.44
C GLN A 45 -1.33 0.84 -20.67
N ASN A 46 -0.12 0.31 -20.52
CA ASN A 46 0.16 -0.91 -19.78
C ASN A 46 1.23 -0.60 -18.73
N ILE A 47 0.79 -0.39 -17.50
CA ILE A 47 1.68 -0.34 -16.35
C ILE A 47 1.52 -1.63 -15.58
N VAL A 48 2.65 -2.24 -15.28
CA VAL A 48 2.77 -3.23 -14.24
C VAL A 48 3.69 -2.58 -13.19
N LEU A 49 3.12 -1.78 -12.29
CA LEU A 49 3.84 -1.16 -11.15
C LEU A 49 4.63 -2.23 -10.37
N VAL A 50 4.09 -3.43 -10.38
CA VAL A 50 4.69 -4.62 -9.78
C VAL A 50 5.99 -5.04 -10.48
N ASP A 51 6.11 -4.86 -11.80
CA ASP A 51 7.36 -5.12 -12.54
C ASP A 51 8.40 -4.03 -12.28
N GLU A 52 7.98 -2.77 -12.16
CA GLU A 52 8.88 -1.67 -11.77
C GLU A 52 9.42 -1.88 -10.35
N LEU A 53 8.56 -2.27 -9.42
CA LEU A 53 8.96 -2.71 -8.08
C LEU A 53 9.92 -3.91 -8.15
N ALA A 54 9.60 -4.95 -8.93
CA ALA A 54 10.44 -6.13 -9.06
C ALA A 54 11.85 -5.78 -9.56
N ASN A 55 11.95 -4.94 -10.59
CA ASN A 55 13.23 -4.45 -11.10
C ASN A 55 13.99 -3.63 -10.06
N SER A 56 13.28 -2.78 -9.31
CA SER A 56 13.93 -1.99 -8.25
C SER A 56 14.45 -2.84 -7.09
N PHE A 57 13.74 -3.91 -6.72
CA PHE A 57 14.24 -4.92 -5.79
C PHE A 57 15.51 -5.61 -6.32
N ASP A 58 15.58 -5.87 -7.62
CA ASP A 58 16.72 -6.54 -8.27
C ASP A 58 17.97 -5.65 -8.27
N ASP A 59 17.78 -4.38 -8.63
CA ASP A 59 18.83 -3.36 -8.57
C ASP A 59 19.33 -3.15 -7.12
N TYR A 60 18.43 -3.24 -6.14
CA TYR A 60 18.79 -3.15 -4.73
C TYR A 60 19.56 -4.37 -4.24
N PHE A 61 19.10 -5.59 -4.55
CA PHE A 61 19.77 -6.83 -4.15
C PHE A 61 21.15 -7.01 -4.81
N SER A 62 21.29 -6.58 -6.07
CA SER A 62 22.57 -6.55 -6.78
C SER A 62 23.51 -5.42 -6.31
N GLY A 63 23.03 -4.52 -5.43
CA GLY A 63 23.79 -3.41 -4.87
C GLY A 63 24.01 -2.23 -5.82
N GLN A 64 23.25 -2.15 -6.91
CA GLN A 64 23.26 -0.99 -7.83
C GLN A 64 22.58 0.22 -7.21
N THR A 65 21.59 0.00 -6.35
CA THR A 65 20.84 1.05 -5.64
C THR A 65 20.90 0.85 -4.13
N THR A 66 20.68 1.93 -3.38
CA THR A 66 20.63 1.92 -1.91
C THR A 66 19.20 1.93 -1.37
N SER A 67 18.20 2.00 -2.24
CA SER A 67 16.79 2.03 -1.86
C SER A 67 15.97 1.45 -3.00
N ILE A 68 14.81 0.90 -2.64
CA ILE A 68 13.85 0.39 -3.60
C ILE A 68 12.90 1.55 -3.90
N ASN A 69 12.87 2.03 -5.14
CA ASN A 69 12.00 3.10 -5.60
C ASN A 69 11.10 2.59 -6.73
N ALA A 70 9.82 2.89 -6.63
CA ALA A 70 8.89 2.73 -7.74
C ALA A 70 8.08 4.00 -7.92
N SER A 71 7.79 4.35 -9.17
CA SER A 71 7.09 5.58 -9.50
C SER A 71 5.87 5.30 -10.39
N ILE A 72 4.77 6.01 -10.14
CA ILE A 72 3.65 6.08 -11.07
C ILE A 72 3.68 7.46 -11.69
N THR A 73 4.09 7.55 -12.96
CA THR A 73 4.14 8.83 -13.65
C THR A 73 2.74 9.33 -14.04
N GLN A 74 2.64 10.61 -14.36
CA GLN A 74 1.41 11.21 -14.91
C GLN A 74 0.90 10.47 -16.16
N GLY A 75 1.80 10.20 -17.10
CA GLY A 75 1.47 9.47 -18.34
C GLY A 75 0.97 8.06 -18.06
N ASN A 76 1.51 7.41 -17.01
CA ASN A 76 1.01 6.11 -16.59
C ASN A 76 -0.44 6.19 -16.10
N PHE A 77 -0.73 7.13 -15.20
CA PHE A 77 -2.07 7.31 -14.65
C PHE A 77 -3.09 7.67 -15.75
N ASN A 78 -2.70 8.57 -16.65
CA ASN A 78 -3.53 9.02 -17.77
C ASN A 78 -3.75 7.93 -18.83
N GLY A 79 -2.77 7.06 -19.08
CA GLY A 79 -2.95 5.89 -19.95
C GLY A 79 -3.94 4.87 -19.39
N ILE A 80 -3.95 4.64 -18.07
CA ILE A 80 -4.94 3.78 -17.40
C ILE A 80 -6.36 4.36 -17.52
N ILE A 81 -6.51 5.67 -17.28
CA ILE A 81 -7.78 6.38 -17.45
C ILE A 81 -8.27 6.22 -18.88
N TYR A 82 -7.39 6.46 -19.86
CA TYR A 82 -7.72 6.36 -21.26
C TYR A 82 -8.19 4.96 -21.68
N LYS A 83 -7.52 3.91 -21.21
CA LYS A 83 -7.93 2.52 -21.47
C LYS A 83 -9.37 2.23 -21.03
N LYS A 84 -9.81 2.82 -19.92
CA LYS A 84 -11.19 2.67 -19.44
C LYS A 84 -12.18 3.60 -20.10
N ILE A 85 -11.74 4.76 -20.54
CA ILE A 85 -12.54 5.58 -21.46
C ILE A 85 -12.86 4.76 -22.71
N LEU A 86 -11.88 4.03 -23.27
CA LEU A 86 -12.09 3.19 -24.46
C LEU A 86 -13.04 2.01 -24.22
N GLU A 87 -13.12 1.48 -22.99
CA GLU A 87 -14.15 0.47 -22.64
C GLU A 87 -15.57 1.04 -22.76
N LYS A 88 -15.75 2.34 -22.49
CA LYS A 88 -17.04 3.03 -22.60
C LYS A 88 -17.32 3.56 -24.01
N ASN A 89 -16.31 4.12 -24.66
CA ASN A 89 -16.38 4.57 -26.04
C ASN A 89 -15.10 4.18 -26.80
N PRO A 90 -15.14 3.08 -27.58
CA PRO A 90 -13.98 2.60 -28.34
C PRO A 90 -13.48 3.58 -29.43
N ASN A 91 -14.31 4.52 -29.86
CA ASN A 91 -13.97 5.50 -30.91
C ASN A 91 -13.36 6.80 -30.35
N TYR A 92 -13.36 6.99 -29.02
CA TYR A 92 -12.86 8.22 -28.41
C TYR A 92 -11.38 8.43 -28.74
N LEU A 93 -11.07 9.53 -29.43
CA LEU A 93 -9.73 9.85 -29.95
C LEU A 93 -9.12 8.73 -30.82
N GLN A 94 -9.96 7.85 -31.38
CA GLN A 94 -9.57 6.74 -32.25
C GLN A 94 -10.22 6.90 -33.63
N GLY A 95 -9.45 6.67 -34.69
CA GLY A 95 -9.94 6.69 -36.07
C GLY A 95 -9.74 8.02 -36.81
N THR A 96 -10.30 8.08 -38.02
CA THR A 96 -10.04 9.17 -39.00
C THR A 96 -11.15 10.22 -39.05
N ASP A 97 -12.36 9.91 -38.58
CA ASP A 97 -13.47 10.86 -38.50
C ASP A 97 -13.40 11.68 -37.21
N THR A 98 -12.44 12.59 -37.19
CA THR A 98 -12.18 13.55 -36.10
C THR A 98 -13.33 14.54 -35.88
N ALA A 99 -14.33 14.59 -36.78
CA ALA A 99 -15.45 15.50 -36.69
C ALA A 99 -16.63 14.92 -35.88
N SER A 100 -16.73 13.59 -35.80
CA SER A 100 -17.79 12.89 -35.08
C SER A 100 -17.79 13.19 -33.56
N ASN A 101 -18.97 13.14 -32.95
CA ASN A 101 -19.09 13.26 -31.49
C ASN A 101 -18.49 12.04 -30.78
N ASP A 102 -18.57 10.86 -31.40
CA ASP A 102 -17.97 9.63 -30.89
C ASP A 102 -16.43 9.73 -30.82
N TYR A 103 -15.80 10.44 -31.76
CA TYR A 103 -14.37 10.74 -31.65
C TYR A 103 -14.06 11.73 -30.52
N LYS A 104 -14.90 12.77 -30.35
CA LYS A 104 -14.62 13.92 -29.47
C LYS A 104 -14.96 13.71 -28.01
N TYR A 105 -15.89 12.80 -27.69
CA TYR A 105 -16.48 12.71 -26.36
C TYR A 105 -16.46 11.30 -25.80
N ILE A 106 -16.12 11.16 -24.51
CA ILE A 106 -16.28 9.93 -23.75
C ILE A 106 -17.74 9.48 -23.78
N SER A 107 -18.66 10.44 -23.63
CA SER A 107 -20.10 10.27 -23.78
C SER A 107 -20.74 11.62 -24.02
N HIS A 108 -21.84 11.66 -24.77
CA HIS A 108 -22.58 12.89 -25.02
C HIS A 108 -24.09 12.69 -24.91
N GLN A 109 -24.78 13.76 -24.57
CA GLN A 109 -26.23 13.93 -24.66
C GLN A 109 -26.53 15.12 -25.58
N ASN A 110 -27.79 15.51 -25.73
CA ASN A 110 -28.18 16.62 -26.60
C ASN A 110 -27.62 17.96 -26.09
N GLU A 111 -27.45 18.10 -24.78
CA GLU A 111 -27.12 19.36 -24.12
C GLU A 111 -25.64 19.49 -23.73
N PHE A 112 -24.93 18.37 -23.59
CA PHE A 112 -23.51 18.35 -23.18
C PHE A 112 -22.75 17.12 -23.68
N GLY A 113 -21.44 17.26 -23.84
CA GLY A 113 -20.49 16.19 -24.14
C GLY A 113 -19.32 16.19 -23.17
N ILE A 114 -18.96 15.01 -22.63
CA ILE A 114 -17.78 14.86 -21.78
C ILE A 114 -16.56 14.72 -22.68
N ARG A 115 -15.75 15.78 -22.75
CA ARG A 115 -14.57 15.88 -23.63
C ARG A 115 -13.40 15.04 -23.15
N GLY A 116 -13.25 14.80 -21.85
CA GLY A 116 -12.10 14.07 -21.32
C GLY A 116 -12.04 14.09 -19.80
N ILE A 117 -11.34 13.11 -19.22
CA ILE A 117 -10.93 13.08 -17.81
C ILE A 117 -9.44 12.79 -17.80
N TRP A 118 -8.66 13.57 -17.06
CA TRP A 118 -7.22 13.35 -16.91
C TRP A 118 -6.71 13.87 -15.58
N VAL A 119 -5.49 13.49 -15.26
CA VAL A 119 -4.79 13.84 -14.02
C VAL A 119 -3.50 14.57 -14.33
N GLU A 120 -3.23 15.59 -13.52
CA GLU A 120 -1.97 16.30 -13.49
C GLU A 120 -1.38 16.17 -12.07
N PHE A 121 -0.12 15.76 -11.98
CA PHE A 121 0.59 15.74 -10.70
C PHE A 121 1.26 17.09 -10.45
N ALA A 122 1.12 17.59 -9.23
CA ALA A 122 1.77 18.80 -8.74
C ALA A 122 2.38 18.52 -7.36
N ASP A 123 3.25 19.42 -6.88
CA ASP A 123 3.88 19.26 -5.57
C ASP A 123 2.80 19.13 -4.48
N LYS A 124 2.73 17.96 -3.83
CA LYS A 124 1.73 17.60 -2.81
C LYS A 124 0.26 17.64 -3.28
N GLN A 125 -0.01 17.72 -4.58
CA GLN A 125 -1.38 17.79 -5.10
C GLN A 125 -1.60 16.91 -6.34
N ILE A 126 -2.74 16.23 -6.37
CA ILE A 126 -3.25 15.56 -7.57
C ILE A 126 -4.37 16.43 -8.13
N ILE A 127 -4.22 16.91 -9.36
CA ILE A 127 -5.23 17.73 -10.02
C ILE A 127 -5.98 16.86 -11.01
N ILE A 128 -7.26 16.63 -10.78
CA ILE A 128 -8.11 15.85 -11.69
C ILE A 128 -8.96 16.83 -12.48
N THR A 129 -8.89 16.76 -13.81
CA THR A 129 -9.67 17.63 -14.69
C THR A 129 -10.72 16.84 -15.44
N LEU A 130 -11.96 17.31 -15.37
CA LEU A 130 -13.09 16.88 -16.19
C LEU A 130 -13.39 17.98 -17.23
N GLY A 131 -13.12 17.70 -18.50
CA GLY A 131 -13.46 18.56 -19.62
C GLY A 131 -14.88 18.28 -20.11
N ILE A 132 -15.70 19.32 -20.24
CA ILE A 132 -17.10 19.22 -20.71
C ILE A 132 -17.35 20.29 -21.76
N ASP A 133 -18.13 19.96 -22.79
CA ASP A 133 -18.65 20.91 -23.76
C ASP A 133 -20.17 21.01 -23.61
N SER A 134 -20.72 22.22 -23.56
CA SER A 134 -22.16 22.40 -23.81
C SER A 134 -22.46 22.29 -25.29
N LEU A 135 -23.56 21.64 -25.65
CA LEU A 135 -24.00 21.40 -27.03
C LEU A 135 -25.33 22.10 -27.36
N LEU A 136 -25.82 22.99 -26.48
CA LEU A 136 -27.07 23.74 -26.64
C LEU A 136 -26.93 24.85 -27.70
N GLY A 137 -27.06 24.49 -28.98
CA GLY A 137 -27.08 25.42 -30.13
C GLY A 137 -25.73 26.05 -30.49
N PHE A 138 -24.83 26.23 -29.51
CA PHE A 138 -23.45 26.67 -29.67
C PHE A 138 -22.53 25.89 -28.73
N ARG A 139 -21.33 25.54 -29.19
CA ARG A 139 -20.34 24.80 -28.39
C ARG A 139 -19.64 25.72 -27.39
N PHE A 140 -19.85 25.48 -26.10
CA PHE A 140 -19.12 26.18 -25.03
C PHE A 140 -18.23 25.21 -24.25
N PRO A 141 -16.90 25.21 -24.49
CA PRO A 141 -15.99 24.39 -23.73
C PRO A 141 -15.84 24.92 -22.31
N SER A 142 -15.91 23.99 -21.38
CA SER A 142 -15.79 24.18 -19.94
C SER A 142 -14.88 23.09 -19.34
N ALA A 143 -14.42 23.32 -18.13
CA ALA A 143 -13.66 22.34 -17.36
C ALA A 143 -13.94 22.50 -15.86
N ALA A 144 -14.08 21.38 -15.17
CA ALA A 144 -14.04 21.31 -13.72
C ALA A 144 -12.72 20.67 -13.32
N ARG A 145 -11.97 21.30 -12.40
CA ARG A 145 -10.74 20.75 -11.83
C ARG A 145 -10.92 20.54 -10.34
N LEU A 146 -10.56 19.35 -9.89
CA LEU A 146 -10.49 18.98 -8.50
C LEU A 146 -9.03 18.96 -8.08
N TYR A 147 -8.67 19.68 -7.03
CA TYR A 147 -7.34 19.67 -6.43
C TYR A 147 -7.41 18.82 -5.17
N LEU A 148 -6.77 17.67 -5.23
CA LEU A 148 -6.68 16.73 -4.13
C LEU A 148 -5.35 16.94 -3.40
N GLY A 149 -5.42 17.15 -2.08
CA GLY A 149 -4.30 16.99 -1.17
C GLY A 149 -4.21 15.53 -0.74
N LEU A 150 -2.99 15.00 -0.67
CA LEU A 150 -2.72 13.72 -0.06
C LEU A 150 -2.08 14.00 1.31
N ASP A 151 -2.79 13.72 2.39
CA ASP A 151 -2.22 13.82 3.73
C ASP A 151 -1.95 12.42 4.26
N LEU A 152 -0.67 12.06 4.24
CA LEU A 152 -0.18 10.76 4.69
C LEU A 152 0.29 10.79 6.14
N GLU A 153 0.57 11.97 6.68
CA GLU A 153 1.14 12.15 8.03
C GLU A 153 0.04 12.38 9.07
N ALA A 154 -1.09 13.00 8.70
CA ALA A 154 -2.21 13.25 9.61
C ALA A 154 -3.31 12.18 9.57
N ALA A 155 -3.12 11.10 8.81
CA ALA A 155 -4.14 10.08 8.66
C ALA A 155 -4.30 9.26 9.96
N PRO A 156 -5.53 8.81 10.31
CA PRO A 156 -5.74 7.85 11.39
C PRO A 156 -4.84 6.62 11.23
N GLU A 157 -4.43 5.97 12.33
CA GLU A 157 -3.44 4.88 12.32
C GLU A 157 -3.70 3.80 11.23
N ASN A 158 -4.97 3.58 10.85
CA ASN A 158 -5.38 2.56 9.86
C ASN A 158 -6.00 3.10 8.56
N GLU A 159 -5.89 4.39 8.26
CA GLU A 159 -6.50 4.99 7.06
C GLU A 159 -5.47 5.75 6.23
N ILE A 160 -5.73 5.88 4.92
CA ILE A 160 -5.11 6.85 4.03
C ILE A 160 -6.18 7.89 3.70
N VAL A 161 -5.91 9.16 3.98
CA VAL A 161 -6.86 10.25 3.79
C VAL A 161 -6.48 11.08 2.56
N VAL A 162 -7.43 11.23 1.64
CA VAL A 162 -7.32 12.11 0.48
C VAL A 162 -8.29 13.27 0.65
N SER A 163 -7.77 14.47 0.84
CA SER A 163 -8.58 15.68 1.05
C SER A 163 -8.84 16.41 -0.27
N ILE A 164 -10.06 16.91 -0.45
CA ILE A 164 -10.35 17.86 -1.52
C ILE A 164 -10.05 19.27 -1.01
N GLU A 165 -8.93 19.82 -1.44
CA GLU A 165 -8.47 21.15 -1.01
C GLU A 165 -9.20 22.28 -1.71
N LYS A 166 -9.41 22.11 -3.02
CA LYS A 166 -9.95 23.15 -3.88
C LYS A 166 -10.63 22.55 -5.09
N ILE A 167 -11.66 23.23 -5.56
CA ILE A 167 -12.30 22.96 -6.84
C ILE A 167 -12.22 24.21 -7.70
N LYS A 168 -11.93 24.05 -8.99
CA LYS A 168 -11.97 25.14 -9.96
C LYS A 168 -12.98 24.82 -11.05
N LEU A 169 -13.96 25.69 -11.19
CA LEU A 169 -15.04 25.61 -12.17
C LEU A 169 -14.82 26.70 -13.23
N GLY A 170 -14.29 26.29 -14.38
CA GLY A 170 -13.73 27.20 -15.36
C GLY A 170 -12.64 28.08 -14.75
N LYS A 171 -12.94 29.37 -14.56
CA LYS A 171 -12.02 30.33 -13.93
C LYS A 171 -12.26 30.56 -12.43
N ILE A 172 -13.38 30.07 -11.89
CA ILE A 172 -13.80 30.32 -10.50
C ILE A 172 -13.19 29.23 -9.61
N GLY A 173 -12.36 29.63 -8.64
CA GLY A 173 -11.85 28.72 -7.61
C GLY A 173 -12.71 28.77 -6.35
N ILE A 174 -13.10 27.61 -5.85
CA ILE A 174 -13.85 27.40 -4.62
C ILE A 174 -12.98 26.52 -3.71
N SER A 175 -12.47 27.08 -2.62
CA SER A 175 -11.70 26.30 -1.64
C SER A 175 -12.63 25.44 -0.77
N LYS A 176 -12.05 24.44 -0.10
CA LYS A 176 -12.71 23.65 0.95
C LYS A 176 -13.45 24.57 1.94
N GLY A 177 -14.73 24.28 2.19
CA GLY A 177 -15.57 25.06 3.10
C GLY A 177 -17.03 25.21 2.68
N GLY A 178 -17.79 26.02 3.43
CA GLY A 178 -19.25 26.01 3.40
C GLY A 178 -19.91 26.34 2.05
N LEU A 179 -19.26 27.10 1.15
CA LEU A 179 -19.82 27.36 -0.18
C LEU A 179 -19.84 26.08 -1.03
N PHE A 180 -18.81 25.24 -0.91
CA PHE A 180 -18.70 23.99 -1.63
C PHE A 180 -19.74 22.97 -1.15
N THR A 181 -19.80 22.74 0.16
CA THR A 181 -20.77 21.82 0.76
C THR A 181 -22.21 22.26 0.46
N ARG A 182 -22.47 23.57 0.36
CA ARG A 182 -23.77 24.12 -0.07
C ARG A 182 -24.08 23.83 -1.53
N LEU A 183 -23.10 23.90 -2.44
CA LEU A 183 -23.31 23.55 -3.85
C LEU A 183 -23.65 22.07 -4.01
N LEU A 184 -22.93 21.19 -3.30
CA LEU A 184 -23.25 19.76 -3.27
C LEU A 184 -24.65 19.49 -2.69
N LYS A 185 -25.00 20.09 -1.54
CA LYS A 185 -26.34 19.91 -0.93
C LYS A 185 -27.47 20.43 -1.81
N LYS A 186 -27.23 21.47 -2.63
CA LYS A 186 -28.23 22.06 -3.53
C LYS A 186 -28.40 21.34 -4.87
N SER A 187 -27.47 20.47 -5.26
CA SER A 187 -27.58 19.72 -6.52
C SER A 187 -28.72 18.69 -6.50
N GLY A 188 -29.19 18.30 -5.31
CA GLY A 188 -30.18 17.24 -5.12
C GLY A 188 -29.64 15.83 -5.32
N VAL A 189 -28.33 15.68 -5.59
CA VAL A 189 -27.66 14.38 -5.74
C VAL A 189 -26.95 14.03 -4.44
N ASP A 190 -27.18 12.81 -3.96
CA ASP A 190 -26.50 12.27 -2.79
C ASP A 190 -25.09 11.78 -3.18
N VAL A 191 -24.18 12.73 -3.29
CA VAL A 191 -22.78 12.47 -3.65
C VAL A 191 -22.11 11.52 -2.67
N SER A 192 -22.47 11.61 -1.38
CA SER A 192 -21.94 10.72 -0.37
C SER A 192 -22.29 9.28 -0.65
N ASN A 193 -23.58 8.99 -0.90
CA ASN A 193 -24.01 7.64 -1.21
C ASN A 193 -23.40 7.13 -2.51
N GLU A 194 -23.38 7.94 -3.57
CA GLU A 194 -22.76 7.53 -4.84
C GLU A 194 -21.29 7.16 -4.64
N ILE A 195 -20.45 8.06 -4.10
CA ILE A 195 -19.03 7.77 -3.88
C ILE A 195 -18.84 6.57 -2.96
N ASN A 196 -19.62 6.44 -1.89
CA ASN A 196 -19.54 5.31 -0.96
C ASN A 196 -19.92 3.97 -1.61
N GLU A 197 -20.92 3.94 -2.52
CA GLU A 197 -21.22 2.73 -3.30
C GLU A 197 -20.07 2.37 -4.24
N PHE A 198 -19.38 3.35 -4.84
CA PHE A 198 -18.18 3.09 -5.65
C PHE A 198 -16.98 2.59 -4.84
N LEU A 199 -16.92 2.92 -3.55
CA LEU A 199 -15.90 2.45 -2.61
C LEU A 199 -16.21 1.05 -2.04
N LYS A 200 -17.20 0.36 -2.59
CA LYS A 200 -17.47 -1.06 -2.28
C LYS A 200 -16.85 -1.98 -3.32
N ASP A 201 -16.41 -3.14 -2.86
CA ASP A 201 -15.96 -4.21 -3.72
C ASP A 201 -17.14 -4.99 -4.34
N SER A 202 -16.83 -6.03 -5.12
CA SER A 202 -17.85 -6.86 -5.78
C SER A 202 -18.69 -7.70 -4.82
N ASN A 203 -18.27 -7.82 -3.56
CA ASN A 203 -18.99 -8.50 -2.49
C ASN A 203 -19.79 -7.53 -1.61
N GLY A 204 -19.75 -6.22 -1.92
CA GLY A 204 -20.40 -5.17 -1.16
C GLY A 204 -19.61 -4.70 0.06
N GLU A 205 -18.38 -5.17 0.28
CA GLU A 205 -17.52 -4.69 1.36
C GLU A 205 -16.88 -3.35 0.99
N SER A 206 -17.00 -2.37 1.88
CA SER A 206 -16.35 -1.07 1.71
C SER A 206 -14.85 -1.17 2.00
N PHE A 207 -14.03 -0.62 1.09
CA PHE A 207 -12.60 -0.41 1.29
C PHE A 207 -12.26 1.03 1.70
N GLY A 208 -13.28 1.85 1.91
CA GLY A 208 -13.17 3.25 2.29
C GLY A 208 -14.52 3.96 2.30
N TYR A 209 -14.52 5.21 2.74
CA TYR A 209 -15.71 6.06 2.76
C TYR A 209 -15.36 7.49 2.37
N PHE A 210 -16.36 8.23 1.94
CA PHE A 210 -16.31 9.65 1.66
C PHE A 210 -17.10 10.42 2.72
N ASN A 211 -16.41 11.35 3.39
CA ASN A 211 -17.02 12.32 4.27
C ASN A 211 -17.35 13.59 3.48
N GLN A 212 -18.64 13.83 3.21
CA GLN A 212 -19.08 14.99 2.44
C GLN A 212 -18.93 16.33 3.20
N ASP A 213 -18.95 16.34 4.53
CA ASP A 213 -18.79 17.58 5.28
C ASP A 213 -17.30 18.00 5.35
N GLU A 214 -16.39 17.03 5.45
CA GLU A 214 -14.93 17.25 5.45
C GLU A 214 -14.31 17.23 4.05
N LEU A 215 -15.03 16.71 3.05
CA LEU A 215 -14.55 16.51 1.69
C LEU A 215 -13.31 15.62 1.60
N GLU A 216 -13.36 14.54 2.37
CA GLU A 216 -12.24 13.61 2.53
C GLU A 216 -12.69 12.22 2.10
N ILE A 217 -11.84 11.56 1.32
CA ILE A 217 -11.96 10.14 1.01
C ILE A 217 -10.97 9.42 1.91
N SER A 218 -11.49 8.61 2.83
CA SER A 218 -10.70 7.74 3.69
C SER A 218 -10.68 6.33 3.14
N ILE A 219 -9.49 5.75 3.03
CA ILE A 219 -9.28 4.39 2.52
C ILE A 219 -8.65 3.54 3.63
N TYR A 220 -9.23 2.38 3.93
CA TYR A 220 -8.71 1.51 4.98
C TYR A 220 -7.42 0.78 4.53
N LYS A 221 -6.34 0.90 5.30
CA LYS A 221 -5.02 0.30 5.01
C LYS A 221 -5.06 -1.23 4.97
N ASP A 222 -5.81 -1.85 5.87
CA ASP A 222 -5.95 -3.31 5.93
C ASP A 222 -6.69 -3.87 4.70
N LYS A 223 -7.69 -3.14 4.20
CA LYS A 223 -8.40 -3.46 2.96
C LYS A 223 -7.49 -3.28 1.75
N LEU A 224 -6.67 -2.24 1.71
CA LEU A 224 -5.61 -2.05 0.72
C LEU A 224 -4.65 -3.25 0.67
N LEU A 225 -4.18 -3.73 1.82
CA LEU A 225 -3.32 -4.91 1.90
C LEU A 225 -4.06 -6.19 1.45
N GLY A 226 -5.34 -6.34 1.83
CA GLY A 226 -6.22 -7.42 1.35
C GLY A 226 -6.51 -7.40 -0.16
N MET A 227 -6.18 -6.29 -0.83
CA MET A 227 -6.25 -6.18 -2.29
C MET A 227 -5.00 -6.73 -3.01
N LEU A 228 -3.89 -6.92 -2.28
CA LEU A 228 -2.61 -7.40 -2.85
C LEU A 228 -2.57 -8.93 -2.98
N SER A 229 -3.21 -9.68 -2.08
CA SER A 229 -3.26 -11.14 -2.12
C SER A 229 -4.60 -11.70 -1.63
N ASP A 230 -5.06 -12.77 -2.28
CA ASP A 230 -6.24 -13.56 -1.86
C ASP A 230 -5.88 -14.68 -0.85
N ASP A 231 -4.57 -14.95 -0.66
CA ASP A 231 -4.11 -15.95 0.32
C ASP A 231 -3.93 -15.32 1.72
N SER A 232 -4.73 -15.79 2.67
CA SER A 232 -4.69 -15.42 4.09
C SER A 232 -3.31 -15.52 4.73
N SER A 233 -2.47 -16.48 4.32
CA SER A 233 -1.13 -16.67 4.86
C SER A 233 -0.15 -15.63 4.32
N ALA A 234 -0.16 -15.39 3.00
CA ALA A 234 0.65 -14.34 2.38
C ALA A 234 0.23 -12.95 2.89
N LEU A 235 -1.07 -12.72 3.08
CA LEU A 235 -1.60 -11.47 3.62
C LEU A 235 -1.06 -11.14 5.02
N ASN A 236 -0.95 -12.13 5.91
CA ASN A 236 -0.39 -11.92 7.25
C ASN A 236 1.09 -11.52 7.21
N VAL A 237 1.85 -12.10 6.28
CA VAL A 237 3.25 -11.71 6.06
C VAL A 237 3.33 -10.29 5.51
N PHE A 238 2.51 -9.92 4.52
CA PHE A 238 2.45 -8.55 4.02
C PHE A 238 2.06 -7.53 5.08
N LYS A 239 1.09 -7.86 5.95
CA LYS A 239 0.72 -7.01 7.08
C LYS A 239 1.89 -6.83 8.04
N ALA A 240 2.57 -7.91 8.42
CA ALA A 240 3.73 -7.83 9.29
C ALA A 240 4.86 -7.00 8.67
N LEU A 241 5.12 -7.14 7.37
CA LEU A 241 6.11 -6.34 6.64
C LEU A 241 5.70 -4.87 6.54
N PHE A 242 4.42 -4.59 6.31
CA PHE A 242 3.90 -3.23 6.25
C PHE A 242 3.99 -2.54 7.62
N ASP A 243 3.54 -3.19 8.69
CA ASP A 243 3.66 -2.70 10.07
C ASP A 243 5.12 -2.45 10.45
N LEU A 244 6.02 -3.35 10.04
CA LEU A 244 7.45 -3.22 10.25
C LEU A 244 8.05 -2.07 9.43
N SER A 245 7.52 -1.83 8.23
CA SER A 245 7.91 -0.68 7.40
C SER A 245 7.45 0.65 8.00
N GLU A 246 6.24 0.72 8.58
CA GLU A 246 5.74 1.93 9.23
C GLU A 246 6.51 2.21 10.53
N LYS A 247 6.67 1.21 11.40
CA LYS A 247 7.36 1.38 12.70
C LYS A 247 8.82 1.79 12.58
N ASN A 248 9.48 1.42 11.48
CA ASN A 248 10.89 1.76 11.23
C ASN A 248 11.05 2.87 10.19
N GLU A 249 9.96 3.55 9.80
CA GLU A 249 9.96 4.64 8.81
C GLU A 249 10.69 4.25 7.51
N LEU A 250 10.47 3.03 7.04
CA LEU A 250 11.12 2.48 5.85
C LEU A 250 10.39 2.89 4.58
N LEU A 251 9.07 3.00 4.65
CA LEU A 251 8.23 3.36 3.53
C LEU A 251 7.99 4.87 3.55
N SER A 252 8.27 5.53 2.43
CA SER A 252 7.84 6.89 2.19
C SER A 252 7.11 6.98 0.85
N LEU A 253 6.01 7.71 0.86
CA LEU A 253 5.20 7.99 -0.32
C LEU A 253 5.31 9.49 -0.56
N SER A 254 5.81 9.88 -1.73
CA SER A 254 6.00 11.29 -2.07
C SER A 254 5.32 11.65 -3.39
N LEU A 255 4.62 12.78 -3.39
CA LEU A 255 3.94 13.28 -4.58
C LEU A 255 4.76 14.42 -5.20
N LYS A 256 5.33 14.16 -6.37
CA LYS A 256 6.12 15.12 -7.15
C LYS A 256 5.37 15.48 -8.43
N LYS A 257 5.79 16.56 -9.11
CA LYS A 257 5.20 16.98 -10.40
C LYS A 257 5.19 15.89 -11.48
N THR A 258 6.13 14.96 -11.41
CA THR A 258 6.27 13.88 -12.40
C THR A 258 5.39 12.68 -12.09
N GLY A 259 4.97 12.50 -10.83
CA GLY A 259 4.28 11.29 -10.41
C GLY A 259 4.19 11.09 -8.90
N LEU A 260 3.56 9.98 -8.52
CA LEU A 260 3.62 9.42 -7.17
C LEU A 260 4.85 8.51 -7.08
N GLU A 261 5.75 8.79 -6.15
CA GLU A 261 6.92 7.95 -5.87
C GLU A 261 6.72 7.19 -4.55
N ILE A 262 7.11 5.93 -4.58
CA ILE A 262 7.13 4.99 -3.46
C ILE A 262 8.59 4.63 -3.21
N ASP A 263 9.10 5.01 -2.05
CA ASP A 263 10.46 4.72 -1.63
C ASP A 263 10.43 3.78 -0.43
N LEU A 264 11.16 2.67 -0.52
CA LEU A 264 11.37 1.70 0.56
C LEU A 264 12.87 1.63 0.88
N ASP A 265 13.24 2.15 2.05
CA ASP A 265 14.62 2.20 2.54
C ASP A 265 14.91 1.05 3.50
N LEU A 266 15.15 -0.13 2.94
CA LEU A 266 15.52 -1.32 3.72
C LEU A 266 16.92 -1.22 4.35
N ASN A 267 17.77 -0.27 3.93
CA ASN A 267 19.11 -0.11 4.49
C ASN A 267 19.07 0.30 5.97
N LYS A 268 18.01 0.99 6.42
CA LYS A 268 17.80 1.30 7.85
C LYS A 268 17.71 0.06 8.73
N MET A 269 17.35 -1.09 8.17
CA MET A 269 17.25 -2.36 8.90
C MET A 269 18.41 -3.32 8.62
N LYS A 270 19.33 -2.97 7.73
CA LYS A 270 20.38 -3.90 7.33
C LYS A 270 21.22 -4.27 8.54
N ASP A 271 21.22 -5.56 8.88
CA ASP A 271 21.98 -6.13 9.98
C ASP A 271 22.55 -7.46 9.48
N ASN A 272 23.85 -7.43 9.16
CA ASN A 272 24.60 -8.57 8.62
C ASN A 272 25.41 -9.28 9.72
N ASP A 273 25.12 -9.02 11.00
CA ASP A 273 25.81 -9.71 12.08
C ASP A 273 25.57 -11.22 12.00
N SER A 274 26.52 -11.98 12.54
CA SER A 274 26.34 -13.43 12.66
C SER A 274 25.42 -13.73 13.82
N LEU A 275 24.23 -14.27 13.52
CA LEU A 275 23.35 -14.84 14.54
C LEU A 275 23.95 -16.15 15.05
N TYR A 276 23.96 -16.36 16.36
CA TYR A 276 24.33 -17.65 16.92
C TYR A 276 23.45 -18.77 16.32
N GLN A 277 24.05 -19.90 16.00
CA GLN A 277 23.32 -21.10 15.61
C GLN A 277 23.81 -22.25 16.47
N VAL A 278 22.88 -23.07 16.95
CA VAL A 278 23.22 -24.26 17.72
C VAL A 278 24.06 -25.19 16.83
N PRO A 279 25.32 -25.48 17.20
CA PRO A 279 26.17 -26.37 16.43
C PRO A 279 25.51 -27.75 16.27
N GLU A 280 25.66 -28.38 15.11
CA GLU A 280 24.98 -29.65 14.80
C GLU A 280 25.23 -30.74 15.86
N ALA A 281 26.46 -30.81 16.37
CA ALA A 281 26.85 -31.75 17.43
C ALA A 281 26.18 -31.48 18.80
N GLU A 282 25.65 -30.28 19.01
CA GLU A 282 25.01 -29.85 20.24
C GLU A 282 23.48 -29.80 20.16
N ARG A 283 22.91 -30.06 18.97
CA ARG A 283 21.46 -30.03 18.76
C ARG A 283 20.77 -31.16 19.51
N ILE A 284 19.65 -30.81 20.12
CA ILE A 284 18.73 -31.80 20.67
C ILE A 284 17.94 -32.35 19.48
N THR A 285 18.01 -33.65 19.24
CA THR A 285 17.34 -34.33 18.12
C THR A 285 16.18 -35.20 18.60
N THR A 286 16.23 -35.68 19.85
CA THR A 286 15.24 -36.57 20.45
C THR A 286 14.66 -36.03 21.76
N GLU A 287 13.46 -36.48 22.11
CA GLU A 287 12.82 -36.12 23.39
C GLU A 287 13.63 -36.64 24.59
N GLU A 288 14.27 -37.79 24.45
CA GLU A 288 15.17 -38.36 25.47
C GLU A 288 16.34 -37.40 25.79
N GLN A 289 16.95 -36.79 24.76
CA GLN A 289 18.04 -35.81 24.94
C GLN A 289 17.54 -34.54 25.64
N LEU A 290 16.32 -34.08 25.32
CA LEU A 290 15.69 -32.94 25.99
C LEU A 290 15.48 -33.25 27.47
N ASN A 291 14.89 -34.41 27.77
CA ASN A 291 14.61 -34.86 29.13
C ASN A 291 15.90 -35.01 29.94
N GLN A 292 16.98 -35.52 29.35
CA GLN A 292 18.29 -35.60 29.99
C GLN A 292 18.87 -34.21 30.31
N MET A 293 18.75 -33.26 29.39
CA MET A 293 19.20 -31.89 29.63
C MET A 293 18.43 -31.24 30.81
N LEU A 294 17.11 -31.38 30.83
CA LEU A 294 16.27 -30.85 31.90
C LEU A 294 16.50 -31.57 33.23
N ALA A 295 16.71 -32.89 33.21
CA ALA A 295 17.03 -33.69 34.38
C ALA A 295 18.37 -33.26 35.01
N ASN A 296 19.38 -32.92 34.21
CA ASN A 296 20.64 -32.38 34.71
C ASN A 296 20.48 -31.02 35.39
N LYS A 297 19.38 -30.30 35.11
CA LYS A 297 19.00 -29.05 35.74
C LYS A 297 18.04 -29.20 36.92
N SER A 298 17.56 -30.41 37.20
CA SER A 298 16.69 -30.67 38.34
C SER A 298 17.35 -30.36 39.69
N LEU A 299 18.68 -30.35 39.75
CA LEU A 299 19.42 -29.92 40.94
C LEU A 299 19.14 -28.43 41.27
N ASP A 300 18.96 -27.58 40.27
CA ASP A 300 18.63 -26.16 40.47
C ASP A 300 17.25 -25.99 41.12
N LEU A 301 16.29 -26.85 40.80
CA LEU A 301 14.98 -26.87 41.48
C LEU A 301 15.14 -27.24 42.96
N VAL A 302 15.96 -28.24 43.27
CA VAL A 302 16.21 -28.67 44.65
C VAL A 302 16.97 -27.58 45.43
N LEU A 303 17.95 -26.94 44.79
CA LEU A 303 18.74 -25.87 45.40
C LEU A 303 17.91 -24.60 45.59
N SER A 304 17.07 -24.23 44.63
CA SER A 304 16.15 -23.08 44.75
C SER A 304 15.08 -23.32 45.83
N ALA A 305 14.59 -24.56 45.97
CA ALA A 305 13.71 -24.95 47.08
C ALA A 305 14.39 -24.83 48.46
N HIS A 306 15.71 -25.03 48.52
CA HIS A 306 16.48 -25.02 49.78
C HIS A 306 17.01 -23.63 50.15
N ALA A 307 17.29 -22.80 49.15
CA ALA A 307 17.64 -21.40 49.32
C ALA A 307 16.39 -20.63 49.80
N LYS A 308 16.24 -20.48 51.13
CA LYS A 308 15.11 -19.84 51.84
C LYS A 308 14.84 -18.36 51.50
N GLN A 309 15.13 -17.88 50.30
CA GLN A 309 15.05 -16.48 49.87
C GLN A 309 14.21 -16.21 48.62
N ALA A 310 13.68 -17.22 47.92
CA ALA A 310 12.83 -16.98 46.75
C ALA A 310 11.46 -17.63 46.95
N ASP A 311 10.39 -16.82 46.89
CA ASP A 311 9.00 -17.28 46.82
C ASP A 311 8.69 -18.06 45.52
N ASN A 312 9.70 -18.30 44.67
CA ASN A 312 9.58 -18.96 43.37
C ASN A 312 10.68 -20.02 43.18
N PHE A 313 10.29 -21.23 42.79
CA PHE A 313 11.21 -22.25 42.27
C PHE A 313 11.76 -21.80 40.92
N TYR A 314 13.05 -22.01 40.68
CA TYR A 314 13.67 -21.65 39.41
C TYR A 314 14.60 -22.74 38.89
N ILE A 315 14.73 -22.80 37.57
CA ILE A 315 15.76 -23.54 36.85
C ILE A 315 16.67 -22.52 36.20
N GLN A 316 17.99 -22.69 36.33
CA GLN A 316 18.95 -21.78 35.68
C GLN A 316 19.37 -22.35 34.33
N LEU A 317 18.82 -21.78 33.26
CA LEU A 317 19.22 -22.08 31.90
C LEU A 317 20.19 -21.01 31.40
N THR A 318 21.26 -21.47 30.76
CA THR A 318 22.15 -20.61 29.98
C THR A 318 21.51 -20.26 28.64
N GLU A 319 22.02 -19.21 27.99
CA GLU A 319 21.57 -18.80 26.66
C GLU A 319 21.66 -19.95 25.64
N ASN A 320 22.76 -20.72 25.66
CA ASN A 320 22.94 -21.88 24.80
C ASN A 320 21.86 -22.97 25.05
N GLU A 321 21.54 -23.25 26.31
CA GLU A 321 20.53 -24.27 26.65
C GLU A 321 19.12 -23.85 26.22
N VAL A 322 18.78 -22.57 26.39
CA VAL A 322 17.52 -22.02 25.85
C VAL A 322 17.50 -22.12 24.33
N ASN A 323 18.59 -21.78 23.64
CA ASN A 323 18.69 -21.87 22.19
C ASN A 323 18.59 -23.30 21.67
N LYS A 324 19.10 -24.30 22.41
CA LYS A 324 18.89 -25.73 22.09
C LYS A 324 17.44 -26.15 22.21
N ILE A 325 16.73 -25.65 23.22
CA ILE A 325 15.29 -25.91 23.40
C ILE A 325 14.50 -25.28 22.24
N ILE A 326 14.79 -24.03 21.91
CA ILE A 326 14.14 -23.33 20.79
C ILE A 326 14.40 -24.09 19.48
N ASP A 327 15.65 -24.44 19.19
CA ASP A 327 16.04 -25.22 18.01
C ASP A 327 15.25 -26.53 17.93
N TYR A 328 15.16 -27.30 19.02
CA TYR A 328 14.42 -28.56 19.05
C TYR A 328 12.92 -28.41 18.73
N TYR A 329 12.24 -27.43 19.34
CA TYR A 329 10.81 -27.24 19.14
C TYR A 329 10.49 -26.59 17.77
N MET A 330 11.43 -25.82 17.22
CA MET A 330 11.26 -25.11 15.96
C MET A 330 11.81 -25.89 14.75
N LYS A 331 12.58 -26.97 14.94
CA LYS A 331 13.23 -27.72 13.84
C LYS A 331 12.25 -28.21 12.76
N ASP A 332 11.05 -28.63 13.17
CA ASP A 332 10.01 -29.17 12.29
C ASP A 332 8.99 -28.09 11.87
N GLN A 333 8.96 -26.97 12.62
CA GLN A 333 8.32 -25.73 12.19
C GLN A 333 9.28 -24.99 11.30
N VAL A 334 9.55 -25.54 10.11
CA VAL A 334 10.22 -24.78 9.06
C VAL A 334 9.44 -23.47 8.93
N MET A 335 10.03 -22.36 9.38
CA MET A 335 9.57 -21.04 8.98
C MET A 335 9.94 -20.92 7.50
N GLY A 336 9.11 -21.58 6.68
CA GLY A 336 9.41 -21.94 5.31
C GLY A 336 9.65 -20.70 4.49
N ALA A 337 10.61 -20.82 3.57
CA ALA A 337 10.74 -19.92 2.44
C ALA A 337 9.34 -19.61 1.90
N LYS A 338 8.91 -18.36 2.03
CA LYS A 338 7.67 -17.89 1.42
C LYS A 338 8.03 -17.25 0.10
N THR A 339 7.49 -17.82 -0.96
CA THR A 339 7.65 -17.28 -2.30
C THR A 339 6.46 -16.41 -2.64
N ILE A 340 6.73 -15.20 -3.09
CA ILE A 340 5.75 -14.20 -3.50
C ILE A 340 6.01 -13.88 -4.97
N GLU A 341 4.96 -13.94 -5.79
CA GLU A 341 5.01 -13.45 -7.16
C GLU A 341 5.06 -11.91 -7.13
N LEU A 342 6.18 -11.34 -7.57
CA LEU A 342 6.40 -9.91 -7.71
C LEU A 342 6.67 -9.62 -9.18
N GLY A 343 5.60 -9.31 -9.92
CA GLY A 343 5.68 -9.06 -11.35
C GLY A 343 5.94 -10.37 -12.09
N SER A 344 6.98 -10.40 -12.92
CA SER A 344 7.45 -11.62 -13.57
C SER A 344 8.44 -12.44 -12.73
N LYS A 345 8.80 -11.98 -11.53
CA LYS A 345 9.82 -12.61 -10.68
C LYS A 345 9.22 -13.25 -9.42
N MET A 346 9.95 -14.22 -8.87
CA MET A 346 9.59 -14.93 -7.64
C MET A 346 10.49 -14.48 -6.50
N LEU A 347 9.97 -13.61 -5.63
CA LEU A 347 10.66 -13.16 -4.42
C LEU A 347 10.57 -14.24 -3.35
N VAL A 348 11.70 -14.73 -2.88
CA VAL A 348 11.80 -15.69 -1.79
C VAL A 348 12.17 -14.96 -0.51
N MET A 349 11.38 -15.19 0.54
CA MET A 349 11.67 -14.71 1.89
C MET A 349 11.92 -15.91 2.79
N GLU A 350 13.14 -16.02 3.28
CA GLU A 350 13.58 -17.08 4.18
C GLU A 350 13.85 -16.53 5.58
N THR A 351 13.45 -17.27 6.58
CA THR A 351 13.75 -16.95 7.97
C THR A 351 14.47 -18.11 8.62
N LEU A 352 15.51 -17.82 9.40
CA LEU A 352 16.19 -18.82 10.20
C LEU A 352 15.47 -19.05 11.53
N THR A 353 15.79 -20.17 12.17
CA THR A 353 15.33 -20.47 13.54
C THR A 353 15.65 -19.28 14.47
N PRO A 354 14.64 -18.76 15.19
CA PRO A 354 14.86 -17.71 16.16
C PRO A 354 15.88 -18.14 17.22
N VAL A 355 16.71 -17.21 17.69
CA VAL A 355 17.56 -17.44 18.86
C VAL A 355 17.31 -16.40 19.92
N MET A 356 17.37 -16.83 21.17
CA MET A 356 17.39 -15.96 22.32
C MET A 356 18.80 -15.38 22.48
N VAL A 357 18.85 -14.06 22.64
CA VAL A 357 20.09 -13.31 22.90
C VAL A 357 19.85 -12.39 24.08
N VAL A 358 20.78 -12.35 25.02
CA VAL A 358 20.73 -11.39 26.14
C VAL A 358 21.60 -10.19 25.81
N LEU A 359 20.98 -9.02 25.67
CA LEU A 359 21.66 -7.74 25.39
C LEU A 359 21.26 -6.71 26.43
N ASN A 360 22.23 -6.04 27.05
CA ASN A 360 21.99 -4.98 28.05
C ASN A 360 20.99 -5.38 29.16
N ASN A 361 21.12 -6.62 29.67
CA ASN A 361 20.25 -7.18 30.70
C ASN A 361 18.76 -7.31 30.30
N LYS A 362 18.48 -7.34 28.99
CA LYS A 362 17.18 -7.61 28.40
C LYS A 362 17.27 -8.84 27.50
N LEU A 363 16.18 -9.59 27.43
CA LEU A 363 16.08 -10.79 26.61
C LEU A 363 15.45 -10.42 25.26
N PHE A 364 16.11 -10.83 24.18
CA PHE A 364 15.62 -10.62 22.82
C PHE A 364 15.47 -11.96 22.12
N PHE A 365 14.39 -12.14 21.35
CA PHE A 365 14.34 -13.15 20.30
C PHE A 365 14.78 -12.51 18.99
N ALA A 366 15.88 -13.00 18.45
CA ALA A 366 16.47 -12.53 17.23
C ALA A 366 16.18 -13.51 16.08
N ILE A 367 15.65 -13.00 14.98
CA ILE A 367 15.27 -13.79 13.79
C ILE A 367 16.00 -13.20 12.60
N LYS A 368 16.82 -14.03 11.91
CA LYS A 368 17.45 -13.62 10.66
C LYS A 368 16.45 -13.78 9.51
N LEU A 369 16.17 -12.69 8.80
CA LEU A 369 15.38 -12.65 7.57
C LEU A 369 16.33 -12.45 6.39
N LYS A 370 16.15 -13.27 5.36
CA LYS A 370 16.86 -13.19 4.08
C LYS A 370 15.82 -13.06 2.97
N MET A 371 16.00 -12.09 2.07
CA MET A 371 15.15 -11.88 0.91
C MET A 371 15.99 -11.88 -0.36
N TYR A 372 15.56 -12.61 -1.39
CA TYR A 372 16.25 -12.71 -2.68
C TYR A 372 15.27 -13.15 -3.78
N PHE A 373 15.63 -12.99 -5.04
CA PHE A 373 14.87 -13.58 -6.14
C PHE A 373 15.34 -15.00 -6.45
N GLU A 374 14.39 -15.90 -6.75
CA GLU A 374 14.66 -17.32 -6.99
C GLU A 374 15.69 -17.58 -8.10
N ASP A 375 15.76 -16.70 -9.11
CA ASP A 375 16.73 -16.73 -10.21
C ASP A 375 18.12 -16.18 -9.84
N THR A 376 18.24 -15.36 -8.79
CA THR A 376 19.49 -14.75 -8.32
C THR A 376 19.72 -14.92 -6.80
N PRO A 377 19.76 -16.16 -6.26
CA PRO A 377 19.80 -16.41 -4.80
C PRO A 377 21.09 -15.93 -4.09
N GLY A 378 22.13 -15.58 -4.85
CA GLY A 378 23.37 -14.99 -4.34
C GLY A 378 23.26 -13.49 -4.05
N GLU A 379 22.28 -12.80 -4.64
CA GLU A 379 22.01 -11.38 -4.45
C GLU A 379 20.85 -11.26 -3.47
N ALA A 380 21.16 -10.93 -2.22
CA ALA A 380 20.20 -11.01 -1.14
C ALA A 380 20.30 -9.82 -0.19
N PHE A 381 19.13 -9.42 0.31
CA PHE A 381 19.03 -8.58 1.50
C PHE A 381 18.97 -9.46 2.76
N GLU A 382 19.76 -9.09 3.77
CA GLU A 382 19.77 -9.76 5.07
C GLU A 382 19.56 -8.74 6.20
N THR A 383 18.77 -9.14 7.19
CA THR A 383 18.53 -8.38 8.41
C THR A 383 18.26 -9.31 9.59
N ILE A 384 18.42 -8.78 10.81
CA ILE A 384 18.08 -9.45 12.05
C ILE A 384 16.98 -8.65 12.75
N LEU A 385 15.81 -9.26 12.85
CA LEU A 385 14.69 -8.72 13.61
C LEU A 385 14.87 -9.10 15.08
N LYS A 386 14.97 -8.11 15.97
CA LYS A 386 15.14 -8.30 17.42
C LYS A 386 13.85 -7.92 18.14
N MET A 387 13.19 -8.91 18.76
CA MET A 387 11.98 -8.71 19.56
C MET A 387 12.33 -8.76 21.03
N GLU A 388 12.16 -7.64 21.75
CA GLU A 388 12.30 -7.65 23.22
C GLU A 388 11.21 -8.54 23.82
N ALA A 389 11.61 -9.51 24.63
CA ALA A 389 10.70 -10.42 25.29
C ALA A 389 10.77 -10.24 26.80
N THR A 390 9.59 -10.11 27.40
CA THR A 390 9.43 -10.12 28.85
C THR A 390 8.94 -11.51 29.24
N PRO A 391 9.75 -12.32 29.93
CA PRO A 391 9.30 -13.63 30.38
C PRO A 391 8.21 -13.46 31.45
N THR A 392 7.07 -14.12 31.24
CA THR A 392 5.96 -14.17 32.20
C THR A 392 5.58 -15.62 32.46
N VAL A 393 5.45 -16.01 33.73
CA VAL A 393 4.87 -17.30 34.11
C VAL A 393 3.36 -17.09 34.27
N ASN A 394 2.56 -17.63 33.36
CA ASN A 394 1.11 -17.68 33.52
C ASN A 394 0.75 -18.97 34.27
N ASN A 395 0.18 -18.81 35.46
CA ASN A 395 -0.42 -19.91 36.21
C ASN A 395 -1.77 -20.25 35.56
N ASN A 396 -1.77 -21.21 34.63
CA ASN A 396 -3.00 -21.89 34.22
C ASN A 396 -3.23 -23.12 35.08
#